data_AF-A0A8T2IWS0-F1
#
_entry.id   AF-A0A8T2IWS0-F1
#
_cell.length_a   1.000
_cell.length_b   1.000
_cell.length_c   1.000
_cell.angle_alpha   90.00
_cell.angle_beta   90.00
_cell.angle_gamma   90.00
#
_symmetry.space_group_name_H-M   'P 1'
#
loop_
_entity.id
_entity.type
_entity.pdbx_description
1 polymer ?
#
loop_
_entity_poly.entity_id
_entity_poly.type
_entity_poly.pdbx_seq_one_letter_code
_entity_poly.pdbx_strand_id
1 'polypeptide(L)'
;MQQREYNRYHQGWRRPFYGTVTEKEEYRKEIRQLLKKQMSDKWALQRETLMSQSKELDTLIQLDRTAIVQDLEQHRTHALFLKRYRDENKRLMETKWQENRLTRSLETLKERELLQYNPINWSGTLK
;
A
#
# COMPACT_ATOMS: atom_id res chain seq x y z
N MET A 1 -38.27 44.17 -26.38
CA MET A 1 -37.67 43.27 -25.37
C MET A 1 -38.49 43.25 -24.09
N GLN A 2 -38.75 44.40 -23.44
CA GLN A 2 -39.47 44.50 -22.15
C GLN A 2 -40.88 43.88 -22.14
N GLN A 3 -41.68 44.07 -23.19
CA GLN A 3 -43.05 43.52 -23.25
C GLN A 3 -43.08 41.98 -23.36
N ARG A 4 -42.09 41.36 -24.01
CA ARG A 4 -41.98 39.90 -24.11
C ARG A 4 -41.63 39.28 -22.77
N GLU A 5 -40.72 39.89 -22.02
CA GLU A 5 -40.36 39.44 -20.68
C GLU A 5 -41.51 39.63 -19.70
N TYR A 6 -42.19 40.78 -19.75
CA TYR A 6 -43.41 41.03 -18.98
C TYR A 6 -44.47 39.95 -19.22
N ASN A 7 -44.76 39.65 -20.50
CA ASN A 7 -45.73 38.61 -20.86
C ASN A 7 -45.29 37.24 -20.37
N ARG A 8 -44.00 36.90 -20.44
CA ARG A 8 -43.47 35.63 -19.94
C ARG A 8 -43.64 35.48 -18.43
N TYR A 9 -43.29 36.51 -17.66
CA TYR A 9 -43.50 36.51 -16.21
C TYR A 9 -45.00 36.45 -15.88
N HIS A 10 -45.81 37.30 -16.49
CA HIS A 10 -47.25 37.33 -16.23
C HIS A 10 -47.93 36.00 -16.56
N GLN A 11 -47.54 35.32 -17.64
CA GLN A 11 -48.09 34.00 -17.99
C GLN A 11 -47.75 32.93 -16.95
N GLY A 12 -46.57 32.99 -16.32
CA GLY A 12 -46.16 32.07 -15.26
C GLY A 12 -46.95 32.24 -13.96
N TRP A 13 -47.18 33.48 -13.51
CA TRP A 13 -47.88 33.79 -12.25
C TRP A 13 -49.41 33.84 -12.40
N ARG A 14 -49.95 33.90 -13.62
CA ARG A 14 -51.39 33.92 -13.85
C ARG A 14 -52.06 32.59 -13.48
N ARG A 15 -51.51 31.44 -13.92
CA ARG A 15 -52.10 30.11 -13.67
C ARG A 15 -52.28 29.79 -12.17
N PRO A 16 -51.30 30.06 -11.29
CA PRO A 16 -51.42 29.72 -9.87
C PRO A 16 -52.38 30.62 -9.09
N PHE A 17 -52.46 31.92 -9.41
CA PHE A 17 -53.19 32.92 -8.62
C PHE A 17 -54.52 33.34 -9.23
N TYR A 18 -54.58 33.50 -10.55
CA TYR A 18 -55.72 34.08 -11.28
C TYR A 18 -56.35 33.12 -12.30
N GLY A 19 -55.88 31.88 -12.38
CA GLY A 19 -56.46 30.84 -13.23
C GLY A 19 -57.79 30.30 -12.71
N THR A 20 -58.48 29.52 -13.55
CA THR A 20 -59.67 28.76 -13.13
C THR A 20 -59.31 27.70 -12.09
N VAL A 21 -60.30 27.17 -11.36
CA VAL A 21 -60.06 26.16 -10.31
C VAL A 21 -59.34 24.92 -10.87
N THR A 22 -59.67 24.52 -12.10
CA THR A 22 -59.01 23.42 -12.81
C THR A 22 -57.55 23.74 -13.14
N GLU A 23 -57.27 24.91 -13.71
CA GLU A 23 -55.90 25.35 -14.05
C GLU A 23 -54.98 25.44 -12.82
N LYS A 24 -55.54 25.88 -11.68
CA LYS A 24 -54.82 25.94 -10.39
C LYS A 24 -54.46 24.56 -9.89
N GLU A 25 -55.37 23.58 -9.99
CA GLU A 25 -55.10 22.20 -9.59
C GLU A 25 -54.14 21.47 -10.52
N GLU A 26 -54.20 21.74 -11.83
CA GLU A 26 -53.20 21.25 -12.79
C GLU A 26 -51.81 21.76 -12.45
N TYR A 27 -51.66 23.05 -12.17
CA TYR A 27 -50.38 23.63 -11.75
C TYR A 27 -49.86 22.98 -10.45
N ARG A 28 -50.73 22.80 -9.44
CA ARG A 28 -50.35 22.10 -8.18
C ARG A 28 -49.96 20.65 -8.44
N LYS A 29 -50.60 19.97 -9.39
CA LYS A 29 -50.26 18.59 -9.79
C LYS A 29 -48.91 18.54 -10.49
N GLU A 30 -48.64 19.45 -11.43
CA GLU A 30 -47.34 19.59 -12.10
C GLU A 30 -46.21 19.79 -11.07
N ILE A 31 -46.39 20.71 -10.11
CA ILE A 31 -45.40 20.95 -9.04
C ILE A 31 -45.19 19.71 -8.18
N ARG A 32 -46.26 19.02 -7.76
CA ARG A 32 -46.14 17.78 -6.99
C ARG A 32 -45.39 16.69 -7.76
N GLN A 33 -45.64 16.56 -9.06
CA GLN A 33 -44.92 15.60 -9.91
C GLN A 33 -43.44 15.96 -10.05
N LEU A 34 -43.13 17.25 -10.25
CA LEU A 34 -41.75 17.72 -10.32
C LEU A 34 -41.00 17.45 -9.02
N LEU A 35 -41.60 17.76 -7.86
CA LEU A 35 -41.00 17.49 -6.56
C LEU A 35 -40.76 16.00 -6.33
N LYS A 36 -41.72 15.13 -6.69
CA LYS A 36 -41.54 13.68 -6.62
C LYS A 36 -40.36 13.22 -7.47
N LYS A 37 -40.24 13.75 -8.69
CA LYS A 37 -39.12 13.44 -9.59
C LYS A 37 -37.79 13.92 -9.01
N GLN A 38 -37.73 15.15 -8.49
CA GLN A 38 -36.52 15.67 -7.84
C GLN A 38 -36.09 14.82 -6.64
N MET A 39 -37.06 14.36 -5.84
CA MET A 39 -36.78 13.47 -4.72
C MET A 39 -36.26 12.11 -5.18
N SER A 40 -36.88 11.50 -6.21
CA SER A 40 -36.40 10.22 -6.76
C SER A 40 -35.01 10.33 -7.36
N ASP A 41 -34.75 11.39 -8.12
CA ASP A 41 -33.47 11.63 -8.80
C ASP A 41 -32.36 11.85 -7.77
N LYS A 42 -32.63 12.66 -6.73
CA LYS A 42 -31.69 12.88 -5.62
C LYS A 42 -31.37 11.57 -4.90
N TRP A 43 -32.37 10.73 -4.66
CA TRP A 43 -32.16 9.47 -3.96
C TRP A 43 -31.43 8.43 -4.81
N ALA A 44 -31.70 8.39 -6.12
CA ALA A 44 -30.95 7.58 -7.07
C ALA A 44 -29.47 7.97 -7.10
N LEU A 45 -29.18 9.28 -7.18
CA LEU A 45 -27.81 9.80 -7.13
C LEU A 45 -27.11 9.42 -5.82
N GLN A 46 -27.78 9.63 -4.68
CA GLN A 46 -27.22 9.25 -3.38
C GLN A 46 -26.90 7.75 -3.30
N ARG A 47 -27.82 6.91 -3.79
CA ARG A 47 -27.58 5.46 -3.83
C ARG A 47 -26.39 5.12 -4.72
N GLU A 48 -26.28 5.73 -5.90
CA GLU A 48 -25.15 5.49 -6.80
C GLU A 48 -23.82 5.89 -6.15
N THR A 49 -23.77 7.06 -5.50
CA THR A 49 -22.57 7.51 -4.77
C THR A 49 -22.18 6.58 -3.63
N LEU A 50 -23.16 6.07 -2.87
CA LEU A 50 -22.88 5.09 -1.81
C LEU A 50 -22.39 3.76 -2.37
N MET A 51 -22.96 3.31 -3.50
CA MET A 51 -22.53 2.10 -4.18
C MET A 51 -21.12 2.23 -4.75
N SER A 52 -20.75 3.39 -5.31
CA SER A 52 -19.38 3.62 -5.78
C SER A 52 -18.39 3.66 -4.62
N GLN A 53 -18.72 4.38 -3.54
CA GLN A 53 -17.90 4.43 -2.32
C GLN A 53 -17.72 3.05 -1.68
N SER A 54 -18.78 2.24 -1.60
CA SER A 54 -18.67 0.88 -1.08
C SER A 54 -17.69 0.03 -1.89
N LYS A 55 -17.75 0.11 -3.23
CA LYS A 55 -16.82 -0.60 -4.10
C LYS A 55 -15.39 -0.13 -3.91
N GLU A 56 -15.17 1.19 -3.82
CA GLU A 56 -13.85 1.76 -3.55
C GLU A 56 -13.29 1.32 -2.20
N LEU A 57 -14.14 1.24 -1.17
CA LEU A 57 -13.71 0.73 0.13
C LEU A 57 -13.34 -0.76 0.06
N ASP A 58 -14.12 -1.57 -0.65
CA ASP A 58 -13.81 -2.99 -0.83
C ASP A 58 -12.47 -3.19 -1.55
N THR A 59 -12.16 -2.37 -2.57
CA THR A 59 -10.87 -2.44 -3.25
C THR A 59 -9.72 -2.00 -2.34
N LEU A 60 -9.89 -0.95 -1.54
CA LEU A 60 -8.89 -0.51 -0.57
C LEU A 60 -8.62 -1.57 0.51
N ILE A 61 -9.65 -2.22 1.02
CA ILE A 61 -9.51 -3.32 2.00
C ILE A 61 -8.73 -4.48 1.38
N GLN A 62 -8.98 -4.83 0.12
CA GLN A 62 -8.24 -5.89 -0.56
C GLN A 62 -6.77 -5.50 -0.75
N LEU A 63 -6.49 -4.26 -1.15
CA LEU A 63 -5.13 -3.76 -1.28
C LEU A 63 -4.37 -3.80 0.05
N ASP A 64 -4.99 -3.32 1.13
CA ASP A 64 -4.40 -3.33 2.46
C ASP A 64 -4.07 -4.76 2.93
N ARG A 65 -4.99 -5.71 2.73
CA ARG A 65 -4.74 -7.12 3.02
C ARG A 65 -3.55 -7.66 2.23
N THR A 66 -3.44 -7.33 0.95
CA THR A 66 -2.31 -7.80 0.14
C THR A 66 -0.99 -7.16 0.57
N ALA A 67 -0.98 -5.88 0.95
CA ALA A 67 0.20 -5.19 1.43
C ALA A 67 0.73 -5.83 2.73
N ILE A 68 -0.16 -6.12 3.68
CA ILE A 68 0.22 -6.79 4.94
C ILE A 68 0.87 -8.15 4.67
N VAL A 69 0.30 -8.95 3.76
CA VAL A 69 0.86 -10.26 3.41
C VAL A 69 2.25 -10.10 2.76
N GLN A 70 2.40 -9.15 1.85
CA GLN A 70 3.68 -8.87 1.20
C GLN A 70 4.74 -8.42 2.19
N ASP A 71 4.41 -7.55 3.14
CA ASP A 71 5.34 -7.08 4.16
C ASP A 71 5.81 -8.24 5.05
N LEU A 72 4.90 -9.13 5.45
CA LEU A 72 5.25 -10.33 6.22
C LEU A 72 6.18 -11.26 5.43
N GLU A 73 5.92 -11.45 4.13
CA GLU A 73 6.78 -12.25 3.25
C GLU A 73 8.16 -11.60 3.06
N GLN A 74 8.23 -10.28 2.90
CA GLN A 74 9.48 -9.53 2.79
C GLN A 74 10.30 -9.66 4.08
N HIS A 75 9.67 -9.49 5.25
CA HIS A 75 10.35 -9.68 6.53
C HIS A 75 10.87 -11.11 6.70
N ARG A 76 10.07 -12.11 6.33
CA ARG A 76 10.47 -13.52 6.39
C ARG A 76 11.64 -13.82 5.46
N THR A 77 11.56 -13.39 4.20
CA THR A 77 12.61 -13.63 3.20
C THR A 77 13.90 -12.93 3.59
N HIS A 78 13.83 -11.70 4.08
CA HIS A 78 14.98 -10.97 4.60
C HIS A 78 15.60 -11.67 5.81
N ALA A 79 14.80 -12.13 6.78
CA ALA A 79 15.30 -12.87 7.93
C ALA A 79 15.99 -14.19 7.52
N LEU A 80 15.42 -14.92 6.55
CA LEU A 80 16.04 -16.13 5.99
C LEU A 80 17.36 -15.83 5.27
N PHE A 81 17.42 -14.74 4.51
CA PHE A 81 18.63 -14.28 3.85
C PHE A 81 19.74 -13.98 4.87
N LEU A 82 19.44 -13.19 5.91
CA LEU A 82 20.40 -12.86 6.97
C LEU A 82 20.87 -14.11 7.73
N LYS A 83 19.97 -15.06 7.99
CA LYS A 83 20.34 -16.34 8.61
C LYS A 83 21.35 -17.10 7.74
N ARG A 84 21.07 -17.23 6.43
CA ARG A 84 21.99 -17.89 5.49
C ARG A 84 23.34 -17.19 5.44
N TYR A 85 23.34 -15.86 5.38
CA TYR A 85 24.58 -15.08 5.36
C TYR A 85 25.41 -15.27 6.64
N ARG A 86 24.76 -15.26 7.81
CA ARG A 86 25.40 -15.54 9.10
C ARG A 86 26.01 -16.95 9.12
N ASP A 87 25.27 -17.95 8.68
CA ASP A 87 25.71 -19.35 8.72
C ASP A 87 26.89 -19.58 7.76
N GLU A 88 26.90 -18.95 6.58
CA GLU A 88 28.04 -19.00 5.65
C GLU A 88 29.27 -18.27 6.20
N ASN A 89 29.10 -17.10 6.82
CA ASN A 89 30.20 -16.40 7.48
C ASN A 89 30.81 -17.23 8.60
N LYS A 90 29.97 -17.92 9.39
CA LYS A 90 30.45 -18.83 10.43
C LYS A 90 31.29 -19.95 9.82
N ARG A 91 30.80 -20.58 8.74
CA ARG A 91 31.53 -21.63 8.02
C ARG A 91 32.89 -21.13 7.51
N LEU A 92 32.93 -19.96 6.88
CA LEU A 92 34.18 -19.35 6.41
C LEU A 92 35.18 -19.09 7.54
N MET A 93 34.70 -18.58 8.68
CA MET A 93 35.53 -18.34 9.86
C MET A 93 36.08 -19.65 10.45
N GLU A 94 35.28 -20.70 10.50
CA GLU A 94 35.71 -22.03 10.96
C GLU A 94 36.76 -22.63 10.02
N THR A 95 36.56 -22.56 8.71
CA THR A 95 37.56 -23.01 7.72
C THR A 95 38.87 -22.25 7.87
N LYS A 96 38.80 -20.91 7.93
CA LYS A 96 39.99 -20.06 8.10
C LYS A 96 40.72 -20.34 9.40
N TRP A 97 39.99 -20.64 10.48
CA TRP A 97 40.59 -21.02 11.75
C TRP A 97 41.31 -22.37 11.67
N GLN A 98 40.72 -23.36 10.99
CA GLN A 98 41.36 -24.65 10.76
C GLN A 98 42.63 -24.52 9.90
N GLU A 99 42.56 -23.75 8.81
CA GLU A 99 43.71 -23.46 7.95
C GLU A 99 44.83 -22.79 8.74
N ASN A 100 44.52 -21.72 9.48
CA ASN A 100 45.50 -21.01 10.32
C ASN A 100 46.13 -21.92 11.40
N ARG A 101 45.36 -22.86 11.94
CA ARG A 101 45.87 -23.83 12.91
C ARG A 101 46.84 -24.80 12.24
N LEU A 102 46.51 -25.25 11.03
CA LEU A 102 47.35 -26.18 10.26
C LEU A 102 48.64 -25.50 9.78
N THR A 103 48.56 -24.27 9.27
CA THR A 103 49.74 -23.48 8.87
C THR A 103 50.68 -23.26 10.06
N ARG A 104 50.16 -22.84 11.22
CA ARG A 104 50.97 -22.72 12.45
C ARG A 104 51.64 -24.02 12.86
N SER A 105 50.95 -25.15 12.74
CA SER A 105 51.53 -26.47 13.04
C SER A 105 52.67 -26.81 12.07
N LEU A 106 52.51 -26.54 10.78
CA LEU A 106 53.53 -26.78 9.77
C LEU A 106 54.74 -25.84 9.97
N GLU A 107 54.50 -24.57 10.27
CA GLU A 107 55.55 -23.59 10.61
C GLU A 107 56.36 -24.05 11.83
N THR A 108 55.67 -24.49 12.89
CA THR A 108 56.28 -25.05 14.11
C THR A 108 57.18 -26.26 13.79
N LEU A 109 56.70 -27.18 12.93
CA LEU A 109 57.49 -28.35 12.52
C LEU A 109 58.73 -27.95 11.72
N LYS A 110 58.55 -27.07 10.73
CA LYS A 110 59.65 -26.55 9.90
C LYS A 110 60.71 -25.84 10.72
N GLU A 111 60.31 -25.06 11.72
CA GLU A 111 61.25 -24.39 12.63
C GLU A 111 62.03 -25.38 13.49
N ARG A 112 61.38 -26.44 13.98
CA ARG A 112 62.08 -27.52 14.71
C ARG A 112 63.11 -28.23 13.83
N GLU A 113 62.80 -28.45 12.55
CA GLU A 113 63.76 -29.01 11.59
C GLU A 113 64.95 -28.05 11.36
N LEU A 114 64.69 -26.75 11.22
CA LEU A 114 65.75 -25.75 11.06
C LEU A 114 66.66 -25.64 12.29
N LEU A 115 66.12 -25.80 13.50
CA LEU A 115 66.90 -25.79 14.74
C LEU A 115 67.95 -26.92 14.81
N GLN A 116 67.78 -28.01 14.04
CA GLN A 116 68.80 -29.06 13.93
C GLN A 116 70.08 -28.54 13.25
N TYR A 117 69.96 -27.52 12.40
CA TYR A 117 71.07 -26.96 11.62
C TYR A 117 71.54 -25.59 12.15
N ASN A 118 70.65 -24.81 12.78
CA ASN A 118 70.97 -23.51 13.39
C ASN A 118 70.27 -23.37 14.75
N PRO A 119 70.99 -23.30 15.88
CA PRO A 119 70.39 -23.37 17.21
C PRO A 119 69.59 -22.13 17.63
N ILE A 120 69.57 -21.05 16.84
CA ILE A 120 68.87 -19.81 17.17
C ILE A 120 67.48 -19.79 16.51
N ASN A 121 66.44 -19.62 17.32
CA ASN A 121 65.07 -19.38 16.85
C ASN A 121 64.89 -17.90 16.46
N TRP A 122 65.29 -17.53 15.24
CA TRP A 122 65.24 -16.15 14.75
C TRP A 122 63.81 -15.59 14.58
N SER A 123 62.81 -16.45 14.36
CA SER A 123 61.42 -16.05 14.13
C SER A 123 60.60 -15.90 15.41
N GLY A 124 61.07 -16.45 16.55
CA GLY A 124 60.43 -16.29 17.86
C GLY A 124 59.06 -16.98 17.98
N THR A 125 58.77 -17.91 17.07
CA THR A 125 57.44 -18.53 16.86
C THR A 125 57.27 -19.82 17.65
N LEU A 126 58.36 -20.55 17.90
CA LEU A 126 58.45 -21.56 18.95
C LEU A 126 58.51 -20.89 20.34
N LYS A 127 57.45 -21.06 21.13
CA LYS A 127 57.43 -20.75 22.56
C LYS A 127 57.97 -21.91 23.39
#